data_AF-A0A8T1GX06-F1
#
_entry.id   AF-A0A8T1GX06-F1
#
_cell.length_a   1.000
_cell.length_b   1.000
_cell.length_c   1.000
_cell.angle_alpha   90.00
_cell.angle_beta   90.00
_cell.angle_gamma   90.00
#
_symmetry.space_group_name_H-M   'P 1'
#
loop_
_entity.id
_entity.type
_entity.pdbx_description
1 polymer ?
#
loop_
_entity_poly.entity_id
_entity_poly.type
_entity_poly.pdbx_seq_one_letter_code
_entity_poly.pdbx_strand_id
1 'polypeptide(L)'
;MSCLGGRARSWAYGRRLTDATCFGTYAEFKEELGEAFEPPKNELRSRAEFLDLQQGKHDVHVHAQRARYFVSNIVTNPDGRGDQGCHVHEGLEG
;
A
#
# COMPACT_ATOMS: atom_id res chain seq x y z
N MET A 1 6.08 26.84 2.78
CA MET A 1 6.62 25.66 2.06
C MET A 1 5.71 24.48 2.37
N SER A 2 5.31 23.67 1.38
CA SER A 2 4.47 22.48 1.64
C SER A 2 5.28 21.40 2.37
N CYS A 3 4.62 20.58 3.19
CA CYS A 3 5.22 19.42 3.86
C CYS A 3 5.40 18.20 2.93
N LEU A 4 5.03 18.31 1.65
CA LEU A 4 5.14 17.23 0.68
C LEU A 4 6.56 17.15 0.12
N GLY A 5 7.18 15.98 0.29
CA GLY A 5 8.49 15.64 -0.29
C GLY A 5 8.38 14.68 -1.48
N GLY A 6 9.41 14.67 -2.32
CA GLY A 6 9.62 13.64 -3.36
C GLY A 6 8.38 13.33 -4.21
N ARG A 7 8.03 12.04 -4.30
CA ARG A 7 6.92 11.53 -5.13
C ARG A 7 5.57 12.13 -4.75
N ALA A 8 5.31 12.38 -3.46
CA ALA A 8 4.06 12.98 -3.01
C ALA A 8 3.87 14.41 -3.55
N ARG A 9 4.97 15.18 -3.64
CA ARG A 9 4.95 16.52 -4.24
C ARG A 9 4.65 16.47 -5.74
N SER A 10 5.33 15.60 -6.48
CA SER A 10 5.11 15.44 -7.93
C SER A 10 3.70 14.95 -8.25
N TRP A 11 3.17 14.01 -7.44
CA TRP A 11 1.81 13.51 -7.56
C TRP A 11 0.77 14.61 -7.35
N ALA A 12 0.87 15.36 -6.25
CA ALA A 12 -0.08 16.44 -5.95
C ALA A 12 -0.04 17.55 -7.01
N TYR A 13 1.15 17.86 -7.52
CA TYR A 13 1.31 18.82 -8.62
C TYR A 13 0.69 18.31 -9.92
N GLY A 14 0.87 17.02 -10.25
CA GLY A 14 0.26 16.39 -11.41
C GLY A 14 -1.26 16.45 -11.39
N ARG A 15 -1.89 16.13 -10.25
CA ARG A 15 -3.36 16.25 -10.11
C ARG A 15 -3.84 17.67 -10.34
N ARG A 16 -3.15 18.66 -9.75
CA ARG A 16 -3.49 20.07 -9.89
C ARG A 16 -3.32 20.61 -11.31
N LEU A 17 -2.38 20.07 -12.09
CA LEU A 17 -2.24 20.42 -13.50
C LEU A 17 -3.43 19.96 -14.34
N THR A 18 -3.98 18.79 -14.01
CA THR A 18 -5.14 18.22 -14.73
C THR A 18 -6.46 18.84 -14.27
N ASP A 19 -6.58 19.14 -12.97
CA ASP A 19 -7.77 19.74 -12.38
C ASP A 19 -7.35 20.78 -11.33
N ALA A 20 -7.63 22.05 -11.61
CA ALA A 20 -7.32 23.16 -10.72
C ALA A 20 -8.08 23.10 -9.37
N THR A 21 -9.17 22.33 -9.31
CA THR A 21 -10.05 22.13 -8.16
C THR A 21 -9.89 20.76 -7.50
N CYS A 22 -8.87 19.97 -7.88
CA CYS A 22 -8.68 18.56 -7.48
C CYS A 22 -8.68 18.25 -5.98
N PHE A 23 -8.50 19.26 -5.11
CA PHE A 23 -8.54 19.09 -3.67
C PHE A 23 -9.51 20.12 -3.08
N GLY A 24 -10.79 19.77 -3.04
CA GLY A 24 -11.86 20.66 -2.57
C GLY A 24 -11.67 21.07 -1.10
N THR A 25 -11.21 20.13 -0.28
CA THR A 25 -10.92 20.34 1.13
C THR A 25 -9.60 19.66 1.54
N TYR A 26 -9.06 20.06 2.69
CA TYR A 26 -7.88 19.40 3.26
C TYR A 26 -8.16 17.95 3.69
N ALA A 27 -9.41 17.62 4.04
CA ALA A 27 -9.79 16.26 4.39
C ALA A 27 -9.70 15.33 3.18
N GLU A 28 -10.33 15.71 2.07
CA GLU A 28 -10.28 14.99 0.79
C GLU A 28 -8.83 14.85 0.29
N PHE A 29 -8.02 15.92 0.39
CA PHE A 29 -6.60 15.84 0.05
C PHE A 29 -5.86 14.76 0.83
N LYS A 30 -6.08 14.66 2.15
CA LYS A 30 -5.42 13.66 3.00
C LYS A 30 -5.87 12.25 2.66
N GLU A 31 -7.15 12.07 2.36
CA GLU A 31 -7.72 10.77 1.99
C GLU A 31 -7.14 10.30 0.67
N GLU A 32 -7.21 11.11 -0.39
CA GLU A 32 -6.65 10.76 -1.70
C GLU A 32 -5.13 10.55 -1.65
N LEU A 33 -4.41 11.35 -0.85
CA LEU A 33 -2.98 11.16 -0.65
C LEU A 33 -2.71 9.83 0.07
N GLY A 34 -3.57 9.46 1.01
CA GLY A 34 -3.54 8.15 1.67
C GLY A 34 -3.72 7.04 0.65
N GLU A 35 -4.78 7.06 -0.15
CA GLU A 35 -5.08 6.03 -1.14
C GLU A 35 -3.99 5.90 -2.22
N ALA A 36 -3.47 7.01 -2.73
CA ALA A 36 -2.47 7.00 -3.80
C ALA A 36 -1.11 6.42 -3.35
N PHE A 37 -0.82 6.49 -2.06
CA PHE A 37 0.42 5.99 -1.46
C PHE A 37 0.18 4.83 -0.49
N GLU A 38 -1.05 4.35 -0.39
CA GLU A 38 -1.38 3.15 0.35
C GLU A 38 -0.58 2.01 -0.29
N PRO A 39 0.11 1.18 0.52
CA PRO A 39 0.77 0.01 -0.02
C PRO A 39 -0.22 -0.79 -0.86
N PRO A 40 0.17 -1.32 -2.04
CA PRO A 40 -0.70 -2.16 -2.83
C PRO A 40 -1.31 -3.23 -1.91
N LYS A 41 -2.63 -3.45 -2.00
CA LYS A 41 -3.39 -4.46 -1.24
C LYS A 41 -3.01 -5.89 -1.65
N ASN A 42 -1.72 -6.18 -1.73
CA ASN A 42 -1.16 -7.49 -1.98
C ASN A 42 -1.10 -8.28 -0.68
N GLU A 43 -2.08 -8.10 0.22
CA GLU A 43 -2.12 -8.73 1.55
C GLU A 43 -1.75 -10.21 1.45
N LEU A 44 -2.32 -10.93 0.49
CA LEU A 44 -2.01 -12.34 0.25
C LEU A 44 -0.53 -12.60 -0.06
N ARG A 45 0.07 -11.80 -0.97
CA ARG A 45 1.50 -11.89 -1.29
C ARG A 45 2.36 -11.48 -0.09
N SER A 46 2.00 -10.41 0.63
CA SER A 46 2.75 -9.97 1.81
C SER A 46 2.61 -10.93 2.99
N ARG A 47 1.48 -11.63 3.14
CA ARG A 47 1.32 -12.75 4.08
C ARG A 47 2.21 -13.92 3.71
N ALA A 48 2.22 -14.32 2.43
CA ALA A 48 3.08 -15.40 1.96
C ALA A 48 4.57 -15.07 2.19
N GLU A 49 5.02 -13.89 1.76
CA GLU A 49 6.40 -13.43 1.95
C GLU A 49 6.78 -13.24 3.43
N PHE A 50 5.82 -12.89 4.29
CA PHE A 50 6.03 -12.81 5.74
C PHE A 50 6.18 -14.20 6.38
N LEU A 51 5.38 -15.19 5.97
CA LEU A 51 5.50 -16.56 6.46
C LEU A 51 6.85 -17.18 6.06
N ASP A 52 7.34 -16.82 4.88
CA ASP A 52 8.67 -17.23 4.39
C ASP A 52 9.82 -16.40 5.00
N LEU A 53 9.54 -15.34 5.77
CA LEU A 53 10.56 -14.46 6.33
C LEU A 53 11.33 -15.15 7.47
N GLN A 54 12.51 -15.65 7.15
CA GLN A 54 13.47 -16.16 8.14
C GLN A 54 14.54 -15.10 8.48
N GLN A 55 14.98 -15.04 9.74
CA GLN A 55 16.08 -14.16 10.12
C GLN A 55 17.40 -14.60 9.44
N GLY A 56 17.67 -15.90 9.39
CA GLY A 56 18.87 -16.45 8.74
C GLY A 56 20.15 -15.77 9.20
N LYS A 57 20.92 -15.24 8.25
CA LYS A 57 22.15 -14.46 8.50
C LYS A 57 21.92 -12.94 8.51
N HIS A 58 20.67 -12.48 8.44
CA HIS A 58 20.37 -11.05 8.44
C HIS A 58 20.58 -10.45 9.83
N ASP A 59 21.10 -9.22 9.85
CA ASP A 59 21.11 -8.39 11.05
C ASP A 59 19.69 -8.21 11.60
N VAL A 60 19.57 -8.18 12.94
CA VAL A 60 18.29 -8.11 13.64
C VAL A 60 17.49 -6.87 13.22
N HIS A 61 18.15 -5.74 12.99
CA HIS A 61 17.45 -4.52 12.57
C HIS A 61 16.90 -4.64 11.16
N VAL A 62 17.64 -5.25 10.24
CA VAL A 62 17.21 -5.47 8.86
C VAL A 62 16.03 -6.45 8.81
N HIS A 63 16.12 -7.55 9.58
CA HIS A 63 15.01 -8.50 9.71
C HIS A 63 13.77 -7.84 10.32
N ALA A 64 13.93 -7.05 11.39
CA ALA A 64 12.84 -6.33 12.04
C ALA A 64 12.20 -5.27 11.12
N GLN A 65 12.99 -4.57 10.30
CA GLN A 65 12.45 -3.63 9.31
C GLN A 65 11.62 -4.34 8.25
N ARG A 66 12.09 -5.49 7.73
CA ARG A 66 11.33 -6.30 6.77
C ARG A 66 10.04 -6.86 7.38
N ALA A 67 10.09 -7.37 8.61
CA ALA A 67 8.91 -7.85 9.32
C ALA A 67 7.87 -6.74 9.48
N ARG A 68 8.29 -5.54 9.92
CA ARG A 68 7.39 -4.38 10.05
C ARG A 68 6.78 -3.94 8.73
N TYR A 69 7.57 -3.96 7.65
CA TYR A 69 7.08 -3.64 6.31
C TYR A 69 5.96 -4.59 5.88
N PHE A 70 6.14 -5.90 6.06
CA PHE A 70 5.09 -6.86 5.72
C PHE A 70 3.86 -6.72 6.61
N VAL A 71 4.02 -6.56 7.92
CA VAL A 71 2.88 -6.35 8.84
C VAL A 71 2.07 -5.11 8.44
N SER A 72 2.74 -4.02 8.02
CA SER A 72 2.07 -2.81 7.52
C SER A 72 1.24 -3.04 6.25
N ASN A 73 1.59 -4.05 5.44
CA ASN A 73 0.87 -4.38 4.21
C ASN A 73 -0.21 -5.45 4.43
N ILE A 74 -0.14 -6.20 5.54
CA ILE A 74 -1.11 -7.24 5.90
C ILE A 74 -2.28 -6.64 6.68
N VAL A 75 -2.02 -5.63 7.51
CA VAL A 75 -3.06 -4.97 8.30
C VAL A 75 -3.72 -3.88 7.46
N THR A 76 -4.63 -4.31 6.57
CA THR A 76 -5.62 -3.44 5.92
C THR A 76 -7.02 -3.83 6.41
N ASN A 77 -7.49 -3.03 7.38
CA ASN A 77 -8.83 -2.92 7.99
C ASN A 77 -9.31 -3.98 9.03
N PRO A 78 -9.79 -3.51 10.21
CA PRO A 78 -10.62 -4.27 11.15
C PRO A 78 -12.11 -4.29 10.76
N ASP A 79 -12.49 -3.64 9.66
CA ASP A 79 -13.88 -3.51 9.25
C ASP A 79 -14.21 -4.72 8.38
N GLY A 80 -14.73 -5.76 9.03
CA GLY A 80 -15.22 -6.96 8.38
C GLY A 80 -16.30 -6.65 7.34
N ARG A 81 -15.87 -6.31 6.12
CA ARG A 81 -16.63 -6.53 4.89
C ARG A 81 -15.84 -7.56 4.11
N GLY A 82 -16.17 -8.81 4.42
CA GLY A 82 -15.57 -9.98 3.83
C GLY A 82 -15.78 -10.06 2.33
N ASP A 83 -14.94 -10.90 1.75
CA ASP A 83 -15.28 -11.81 0.67
C ASP A 83 -15.89 -11.17 -0.59
N GLN A 84 -15.01 -10.78 -1.51
CA GLN A 84 -15.25 -11.10 -2.91
C GLN A 84 -13.94 -11.15 -3.69
N GLY A 85 -13.59 -12.36 -4.16
CA GLY A 85 -12.88 -12.50 -5.43
C GLY A 85 -11.43 -12.96 -5.38
N CYS A 86 -11.13 -14.07 -4.71
CA CYS A 86 -10.14 -14.99 -5.26
C CYS A 86 -10.72 -15.55 -6.57
N HIS A 87 -10.63 -14.80 -7.67
CA HIS A 87 -10.82 -15.37 -9.00
C HIS A 87 -9.50 -16.01 -9.39
N VAL A 88 -9.31 -17.24 -8.90
CA VAL A 88 -8.31 -18.16 -9.42
C VAL A 88 -8.82 -18.51 -10.81
N HIS A 89 -8.24 -17.91 -11.86
CA HIS A 89 -8.48 -18.41 -13.19
C HIS A 89 -7.66 -19.70 -13.33
N GLU A 90 -8.31 -20.82 -13.04
CA GLU A 90 -7.94 -22.10 -13.61
C GLU A 90 -7.86 -21.94 -15.13
N GLY A 91 -6.76 -22.44 -15.68
CA GLY A 91 -6.49 -22.53 -17.10
C GLY A 91 -5.60 -23.73 -17.32
N LEU A 92 -6.09 -24.91 -16.93
CA LEU A 92 -5.59 -26.19 -17.41
C LEU A 92 -6.23 -26.49 -18.77
N GLU A 93 -5.33 -26.75 -19.72
CA GLU A 93 -5.43 -27.71 -20.82
C GLU A 93 -6.29 -27.38 -22.07
N GLY A 94 -5.62 -27.51 -23.22
CA GLY A 94 -6.13 -27.37 -24.58
C GLY A 94 -5.01 -27.03 -25.56
#